data_AF-A0A833L819-F1
#
_entry.id   AF-A0A833L819-F1
#
_cell.length_a   1.000
_cell.length_b   1.000
_cell.length_c   1.000
_cell.angle_alpha   90.00
_cell.angle_beta   90.00
_cell.angle_gamma   90.00
#
_symmetry.space_group_name_H-M   'P 1'
#
loop_
_entity.id
_entity.type
_entity.pdbx_description
1 polymer ?
#
loop_
_entity_poly.entity_id
_entity_poly.type
_entity_poly.pdbx_seq_one_letter_code
_entity_poly.pdbx_strand_id
1 'polypeptide(L)'
;MATKKARPTLTKPWRSVTDLRDALTRARDFGDQHRRLLADLNGRVDSRRKELESTLSDLSTAQRMQVVERASSGLRADLKRSSADARNARLRDLDALRRTVEDARAHYSSPVQILARERLGSERRSRLMQQVEHSGDAELASLAALAVSAKDKELGAVLAARVGRIPHASRPFSPHELADLLVGDEYRAVQAAVMEVAEIAQRAMNDDRAFDTGRANGAGAIGVALMARDRLALSAPELPEEPTDKE
;
A
#
# COMPACT_ATOMS: atom_id res chain seq x y z
N MET A 1 -28.86 -5.83 -2.01
CA MET A 1 -28.72 -4.35 -2.07
C MET A 1 -27.80 -4.01 -3.23
N ALA A 2 -28.27 -3.28 -4.24
CA ALA A 2 -27.42 -2.89 -5.38
C ALA A 2 -26.36 -1.89 -4.90
N THR A 3 -25.10 -2.33 -4.80
CA THR A 3 -23.97 -1.45 -4.53
C THR A 3 -23.92 -0.37 -5.61
N LYS A 4 -24.13 0.89 -5.21
CA LYS A 4 -24.07 2.06 -6.08
C LYS A 4 -22.75 2.01 -6.85
N LYS A 5 -22.79 1.85 -8.18
CA LYS A 5 -21.56 1.83 -9.01
C LYS A 5 -20.78 3.11 -8.74
N ALA A 6 -19.56 2.98 -8.22
CA ALA A 6 -18.70 4.13 -7.99
C ALA A 6 -18.52 4.89 -9.30
N ARG A 7 -18.79 6.20 -9.30
CA ARG A 7 -18.57 7.03 -10.49
C ARG A 7 -17.06 7.02 -10.82
N PRO A 8 -16.68 6.88 -12.10
CA PRO A 8 -15.28 6.92 -12.48
C PRO A 8 -14.67 8.25 -12.04
N THR A 9 -13.51 8.19 -11.38
CA THR A 9 -12.87 9.38 -10.85
C THR A 9 -12.00 10.02 -11.93
N LEU A 10 -12.56 11.00 -12.64
CA LEU A 10 -11.90 11.64 -13.78
C LEU A 10 -10.79 12.63 -13.38
N THR A 11 -10.68 12.96 -12.09
CA THR A 11 -9.78 14.00 -11.57
C THR A 11 -8.54 13.43 -10.89
N LYS A 12 -8.44 12.11 -10.70
CA LYS A 12 -7.31 11.49 -10.00
C LYS A 12 -6.14 11.32 -10.96
N PRO A 13 -4.92 11.75 -10.58
CA PRO A 13 -3.75 11.61 -11.45
C PRO A 13 -3.49 10.14 -11.74
N TRP A 14 -3.08 9.84 -12.97
CA TRP A 14 -2.62 8.50 -13.33
C TRP A 14 -1.30 8.17 -12.62
N ARG A 15 -1.15 6.91 -12.21
CA ARG A 15 0.07 6.34 -11.61
C ARG A 15 0.26 4.92 -12.12
N SER A 16 1.44 4.59 -12.63
CA SER A 16 1.78 3.25 -13.10
C SER A 16 2.03 2.28 -11.94
N VAL A 17 2.20 0.99 -12.24
CA VAL A 17 2.60 0.00 -11.22
C VAL A 17 4.02 0.31 -10.72
N THR A 18 4.89 0.82 -11.60
CA THR A 18 6.23 1.30 -11.25
C THR A 18 6.18 2.47 -10.27
N ASP A 19 5.32 3.47 -10.49
CA ASP A 19 5.14 4.59 -9.55
C ASP A 19 4.71 4.10 -8.15
N LEU A 20 3.83 3.08 -8.10
CA LEU A 20 3.37 2.47 -6.85
C LEU A 20 4.48 1.73 -6.13
N ARG A 21 5.35 1.01 -6.86
CA ARG A 21 6.53 0.37 -6.30
C ARG A 21 7.47 1.40 -5.69
N ASP A 22 7.79 2.46 -6.42
CA ASP A 22 8.67 3.52 -5.93
C ASP A 22 8.09 4.22 -4.70
N ALA A 23 6.78 4.46 -4.68
CA ALA A 23 6.09 4.99 -3.51
C ALA A 23 6.19 4.05 -2.30
N LEU A 24 6.03 2.74 -2.51
CA LEU A 24 6.15 1.74 -1.46
C LEU A 24 7.58 1.67 -0.90
N THR A 25 8.60 1.63 -1.76
CA THR A 25 10.01 1.64 -1.35
C THR A 25 10.32 2.88 -0.52
N ARG A 26 9.94 4.07 -0.99
CA ARG A 26 10.11 5.32 -0.23
C ARG A 26 9.36 5.32 1.10
N ALA A 27 8.16 4.74 1.14
CA ALA A 27 7.39 4.65 2.39
C ALA A 27 8.10 3.76 3.42
N ARG A 28 8.65 2.61 2.99
CA ARG A 28 9.47 1.74 3.85
C ARG A 28 10.69 2.48 4.38
N ASP A 29 11.43 3.17 3.51
CA ASP A 29 12.61 3.94 3.89
C ASP A 29 12.28 5.05 4.90
N PHE A 30 11.24 5.85 4.65
CA PHE A 30 10.82 6.92 5.55
C PHE A 30 10.28 6.38 6.87
N GLY A 31 9.54 5.27 6.83
CA GLY A 31 9.05 4.59 8.04
C GLY A 31 10.19 4.08 8.92
N ASP A 32 11.21 3.47 8.31
CA ASP A 32 12.38 2.97 9.04
C ASP A 32 13.25 4.10 9.57
N GLN A 33 13.45 5.17 8.80
CA GLN A 33 14.16 6.37 9.26
C GLN A 33 13.44 7.02 10.45
N HIS A 34 12.11 7.14 10.40
CA HIS A 34 11.32 7.67 11.50
C HIS A 34 11.42 6.77 12.76
N ARG A 35 11.32 5.46 12.59
CA ARG A 35 11.47 4.50 13.70
C ARG A 35 12.85 4.57 14.34
N ARG A 36 13.91 4.64 13.53
CA ARG A 36 15.30 4.78 14.02
C ARG A 36 15.50 6.08 14.78
N LEU A 37 14.93 7.19 14.28
CA LEU A 37 14.95 8.47 14.99
C LEU A 37 14.30 8.37 16.36
N LEU A 38 13.09 7.79 16.46
CA LEU A 38 12.41 7.60 17.75
C LEU A 38 13.18 6.67 18.69
N ALA A 39 13.79 5.61 18.17
CA ALA A 39 14.62 4.69 18.95
C ALA A 39 15.86 5.39 19.53
N ASP A 40 16.55 6.21 18.72
CA ASP A 40 17.70 7.02 19.18
C ASP A 40 17.28 8.02 20.27
N LEU A 41 16.17 8.75 20.07
CA LEU A 41 15.68 9.71 21.05
C LEU A 41 15.30 9.06 22.39
N ASN A 42 14.60 7.92 22.36
CA ASN A 42 14.29 7.18 23.59
C ASN A 42 15.56 6.60 24.22
N GLY A 43 16.48 6.08 23.42
CA GLY A 43 17.77 5.55 23.88
C GLY A 43 18.61 6.59 24.61
N ARG A 44 18.61 7.85 24.16
CA ARG A 44 19.30 8.95 24.87
C ARG A 44 18.70 9.22 26.25
N VAL A 45 17.37 9.15 26.39
CA VAL A 45 16.69 9.31 27.69
C VAL A 45 17.07 8.16 28.62
N ASP A 46 17.06 6.93 28.13
CA ASP A 46 17.39 5.74 28.91
C ASP A 46 18.87 5.71 29.33
N SER A 47 19.79 6.08 28.43
CA SER A 47 21.21 6.21 28.75
C SER A 47 21.43 7.26 29.82
N ARG A 48 20.80 8.44 29.69
CA ARG A 48 20.90 9.50 30.70
C ARG A 48 20.37 9.05 32.06
N ARG A 49 19.28 8.28 32.07
CA ARG A 49 18.72 7.70 33.29
C ARG A 49 19.73 6.77 33.97
N LYS A 50 20.33 5.85 33.23
CA LYS A 50 21.33 4.89 33.74
C LYS A 50 22.60 5.58 34.26
N GLU A 51 23.08 6.59 33.53
CA GLU A 51 24.21 7.43 33.97
C GLU A 51 23.91 8.06 35.34
N LEU A 52 22.77 8.74 35.47
CA LEU A 52 22.38 9.39 36.73
C LEU A 52 22.18 8.39 37.87
N GLU A 53 21.57 7.23 37.60
CA GLU A 53 21.42 6.17 38.59
C GLU A 53 22.77 5.64 39.11
N SER A 54 23.79 5.59 38.26
CA SER A 54 25.16 5.19 38.63
C SER A 54 25.93 6.27 39.39
N THR A 55 25.83 7.53 38.95
CA THR A 55 26.56 8.67 39.56
C THR A 55 25.99 9.06 40.92
N LEU A 56 24.68 8.87 41.12
CA LEU A 56 24.00 9.24 42.36
C LEU A 56 23.90 8.06 43.35
N SER A 57 24.84 7.12 43.28
CA SER A 57 24.87 5.92 44.12
C SER A 57 24.98 6.22 45.63
N ASP A 58 25.52 7.39 45.98
CA ASP A 58 25.67 7.87 47.37
C ASP A 58 24.38 8.44 47.97
N LEU A 59 23.37 8.76 47.15
CA LEU A 59 22.09 9.29 47.62
C LEU A 59 21.13 8.17 48.06
N SER A 60 20.24 8.51 48.99
CA SER A 60 19.11 7.63 49.35
C SER A 60 18.24 7.33 48.12
N THR A 61 17.60 6.16 48.10
CA THR A 61 16.79 5.71 46.97
C THR A 61 15.70 6.72 46.59
N ALA A 62 15.04 7.32 47.57
CA ALA A 62 13.98 8.32 47.34
C ALA A 62 14.52 9.60 46.68
N GLN A 63 15.66 10.11 47.15
CA GLN A 63 16.31 11.29 46.57
C GLN A 63 16.83 11.01 45.16
N ARG A 64 17.42 9.83 44.95
CA ARG A 64 17.90 9.39 43.63
C ARG A 64 16.76 9.34 42.62
N MET A 65 15.64 8.69 42.95
CA MET A 65 14.47 8.61 42.07
C MET A 65 13.94 9.99 41.69
N GLN A 66 13.88 10.93 42.65
CA GLN A 66 13.37 12.28 42.38
C GLN A 66 14.27 13.07 41.42
N VAL A 67 15.60 12.98 41.59
CA VAL A 67 16.57 13.65 40.71
C VAL A 67 16.56 13.04 39.31
N VAL A 68 16.58 11.71 39.24
CA VAL A 68 16.55 10.96 37.98
C VAL A 68 15.29 11.30 37.19
N GLU A 69 14.11 11.26 37.81
CA GLU A 69 12.84 11.53 37.13
C GLU A 69 12.77 12.98 36.60
N ARG A 70 13.19 13.96 37.42
CA ARG A 70 13.25 15.36 36.98
C ARG A 70 14.20 15.54 35.79
N ALA A 71 15.39 14.97 35.85
CA ALA A 71 16.38 15.08 34.78
C ALA A 71 15.93 14.37 33.50
N SER A 72 15.37 13.17 33.60
CA SER A 72 14.84 12.43 32.44
C SER A 72 13.63 13.14 31.82
N SER A 73 12.75 13.71 32.64
CA SER A 73 11.59 14.46 32.15
C SER A 73 12.00 15.75 31.43
N GLY A 74 13.00 16.48 31.96
CA GLY A 74 13.59 17.66 31.32
C GLY A 74 14.24 17.31 29.98
N LEU A 75 15.11 16.30 29.95
CA LEU A 75 15.74 15.84 28.71
C LEU A 75 14.69 15.40 27.67
N ARG A 76 13.64 14.69 28.09
CA ARG A 76 12.56 14.28 27.19
C ARG A 76 11.82 15.48 26.61
N ALA A 77 11.55 16.52 27.41
CA ALA A 77 10.93 17.75 26.93
C ALA A 77 11.81 18.50 25.91
N ASP A 78 13.12 18.55 26.15
CA ASP A 78 14.08 19.19 25.25
C ASP A 78 14.22 18.42 23.93
N LEU A 79 14.37 17.08 24.00
CA LEU A 79 14.41 16.21 22.83
C LEU A 79 13.12 16.28 22.03
N LYS A 80 11.97 16.36 22.71
CA LYS A 80 10.68 16.54 22.04
C LYS A 80 10.66 17.82 21.21
N ARG A 81 11.14 18.93 21.78
CA ARG A 81 11.18 20.24 21.11
C ARG A 81 12.18 20.26 19.97
N SER A 82 13.40 19.77 20.19
CA SER A 82 14.48 19.84 19.19
C SER A 82 14.28 18.89 18.02
N SER A 83 13.57 17.77 18.21
CA SER A 83 13.29 16.80 17.14
C SER A 83 11.94 17.01 16.43
N ALA A 84 11.10 17.94 16.89
CA ALA A 84 9.74 18.12 16.38
C ALA A 84 9.70 18.32 14.85
N ASP A 85 10.58 19.17 14.31
CA ASP A 85 10.60 19.46 12.87
C ASP A 85 10.99 18.23 12.05
N ALA A 86 12.01 17.50 12.46
CA ALA A 86 12.46 16.28 11.79
C ALA A 86 11.39 15.19 11.81
N ARG A 87 10.71 14.99 12.96
CA ARG A 87 9.63 14.01 13.07
C ARG A 87 8.42 14.40 12.22
N ASN A 88 7.98 15.65 12.31
CA ASN A 88 6.84 16.17 11.55
C ASN A 88 7.10 16.16 10.05
N ALA A 89 8.32 16.44 9.59
CA ALA A 89 8.70 16.33 8.19
C ALA A 89 8.47 14.90 7.67
N ARG A 90 8.94 13.88 8.39
CA ARG A 90 8.74 12.47 8.01
C ARG A 90 7.28 12.05 7.99
N LEU A 91 6.47 12.51 8.95
CA LEU A 91 5.04 12.22 8.96
C LEU A 91 4.32 12.87 7.77
N ARG A 92 4.71 14.08 7.37
CA ARG A 92 4.18 14.75 6.17
C ARG A 92 4.55 14.00 4.90
N ASP A 93 5.80 13.56 4.77
CA ASP A 93 6.26 12.78 3.62
C ASP A 93 5.49 11.46 3.49
N LEU A 94 5.30 10.74 4.62
CA LEU A 94 4.52 9.50 4.66
C LEU A 94 3.05 9.74 4.32
N ASP A 95 2.42 10.81 4.82
CA ASP A 95 1.04 11.13 4.47
C ASP A 95 0.89 11.52 3.00
N ALA A 96 1.87 12.21 2.42
CA ALA A 96 1.88 12.53 0.99
C ALA A 96 1.98 11.26 0.12
N LEU A 97 2.84 10.30 0.50
CA LEU A 97 2.92 9.00 -0.16
C LEU A 97 1.61 8.22 -0.03
N ARG A 98 1.03 8.18 1.18
CA ARG A 98 -0.26 7.53 1.45
C ARG A 98 -1.39 8.09 0.56
N ARG A 99 -1.48 9.42 0.44
CA ARG A 99 -2.47 10.06 -0.45
C ARG A 99 -2.22 9.70 -1.91
N THR A 100 -0.95 9.67 -2.33
CA THR A 100 -0.58 9.33 -3.71
C THR A 100 -1.01 7.91 -4.09
N VAL A 101 -0.78 6.93 -3.22
CA VAL A 101 -1.20 5.55 -3.51
C VAL A 101 -2.71 5.35 -3.38
N GLU A 102 -3.39 6.07 -2.47
CA GLU A 102 -4.86 6.03 -2.39
C GLU A 102 -5.51 6.64 -3.62
N ASP A 103 -4.94 7.72 -4.17
CA ASP A 103 -5.41 8.32 -5.42
C ASP A 103 -5.25 7.34 -6.60
N ALA A 104 -4.14 6.61 -6.64
CA ALA A 104 -3.89 5.59 -7.64
C ALA A 104 -4.88 4.42 -7.55
N ARG A 105 -5.35 4.06 -6.34
CA ARG A 105 -6.30 2.96 -6.10
C ARG A 105 -7.56 3.05 -6.96
N ALA A 106 -8.02 4.27 -7.27
CA ALA A 106 -9.16 4.50 -8.15
C ALA A 106 -8.99 3.89 -9.55
N HIS A 107 -7.76 3.83 -10.06
CA HIS A 107 -7.42 3.28 -11.37
C HIS A 107 -7.28 1.76 -11.37
N TYR A 108 -7.09 1.15 -10.19
CA TYR A 108 -6.89 -0.29 -9.98
C TYR A 108 -8.06 -0.90 -9.20
N SER A 109 -9.29 -0.43 -9.42
CA SER A 109 -10.43 -0.86 -8.58
C SER A 109 -10.88 -2.30 -8.82
N SER A 110 -10.55 -2.89 -9.98
CA SER A 110 -10.84 -4.29 -10.30
C SER A 110 -9.82 -4.89 -11.29
N PRO A 111 -9.66 -6.23 -11.33
CA PRO A 111 -8.83 -6.92 -12.33
C PRO A 111 -9.25 -6.59 -13.77
N VAL A 112 -10.56 -6.44 -14.02
CA VAL A 112 -11.09 -6.09 -15.36
C VAL A 112 -10.58 -4.72 -15.81
N GLN A 113 -10.44 -3.74 -14.92
CA GLN A 113 -9.89 -2.43 -15.27
C GLN A 113 -8.40 -2.49 -15.60
N ILE A 114 -7.63 -3.34 -14.92
CA ILE A 114 -6.21 -3.58 -15.22
C ILE A 114 -6.10 -4.22 -16.60
N LEU A 115 -6.81 -5.33 -16.82
CA LEU A 115 -6.82 -6.05 -18.09
C LEU A 115 -7.27 -5.16 -19.25
N ALA A 116 -8.29 -4.32 -19.05
CA ALA A 116 -8.80 -3.43 -20.09
C ALA A 116 -7.75 -2.45 -20.64
N ARG A 117 -6.74 -2.10 -19.84
CA ARG A 117 -5.65 -1.20 -20.23
C ARG A 117 -4.50 -1.91 -20.95
N GLU A 118 -4.43 -3.24 -20.87
CA GLU A 118 -3.36 -4.02 -21.45
C GLU A 118 -3.20 -3.76 -22.95
N ARG A 119 -1.99 -3.35 -23.37
CA ARG A 119 -1.63 -3.09 -24.77
C ARG A 119 -2.68 -2.26 -25.54
N LEU A 120 -3.34 -1.31 -24.85
CA LEU A 120 -4.31 -0.41 -25.46
C LEU A 120 -3.63 0.43 -26.54
N GLY A 121 -4.22 0.49 -27.73
CA GLY A 121 -3.66 1.22 -28.88
C GLY A 121 -2.68 0.41 -29.74
N SER A 122 -2.39 -0.85 -29.38
CA SER A 122 -1.55 -1.71 -30.23
C SER A 122 -2.30 -2.21 -31.48
N GLU A 123 -1.55 -2.45 -32.55
CA GLU A 123 -2.08 -3.01 -33.79
C GLU A 123 -2.61 -4.43 -33.61
N ARG A 124 -1.93 -5.24 -32.79
CA ARG A 124 -2.33 -6.62 -32.49
C ARG A 124 -3.70 -6.64 -31.82
N ARG A 125 -3.94 -5.78 -30.82
CA ARG A 125 -5.23 -5.69 -30.12
C ARG A 125 -6.35 -5.33 -31.09
N SER A 126 -6.08 -4.39 -32.00
CA SER A 126 -7.04 -3.99 -33.03
C SER A 126 -7.39 -5.14 -33.99
N ARG A 127 -6.39 -5.91 -34.43
CA ARG A 127 -6.60 -7.12 -35.25
C ARG A 127 -7.39 -8.20 -34.52
N LEU A 128 -7.04 -8.48 -33.27
CA LEU A 128 -7.77 -9.44 -32.43
C LEU A 128 -9.23 -9.03 -32.23
N MET A 129 -9.51 -7.73 -32.03
CA MET A 129 -10.88 -7.22 -31.91
C MET A 129 -11.71 -7.49 -33.17
N GLN A 130 -11.13 -7.33 -34.35
CA GLN A 130 -11.81 -7.64 -35.63
C GLN A 130 -12.05 -9.15 -35.77
N GLN A 131 -11.09 -9.98 -35.38
CA GLN A 131 -11.20 -11.44 -35.49
C GLN A 131 -12.31 -12.02 -34.61
N VAL A 132 -12.51 -11.48 -33.40
CA VAL A 132 -13.54 -12.00 -32.46
C VAL A 132 -14.91 -11.32 -32.58
N GLU A 133 -15.07 -10.37 -33.51
CA GLU A 133 -16.29 -9.56 -33.60
C GLU A 133 -17.53 -10.42 -33.86
N HIS A 134 -17.38 -11.41 -34.74
CA HIS A 134 -18.44 -12.31 -35.20
C HIS A 134 -18.38 -13.70 -34.56
N SER A 135 -17.47 -13.94 -33.61
CA SER A 135 -17.37 -15.22 -32.92
C SER A 135 -18.61 -15.53 -32.09
N GLY A 136 -19.05 -16.79 -32.15
CA GLY A 136 -20.15 -17.32 -31.34
C GLY A 136 -19.72 -17.64 -29.90
N ASP A 137 -20.69 -17.97 -29.04
CA ASP A 137 -20.47 -18.22 -27.61
C ASP A 137 -19.45 -19.33 -27.32
N ALA A 138 -19.51 -20.44 -28.08
CA ALA A 138 -18.58 -21.55 -27.94
C ALA A 138 -17.14 -21.17 -28.32
N GLU A 139 -16.97 -20.39 -29.38
CA GLU A 139 -15.65 -19.90 -29.81
C GLU A 139 -15.09 -18.92 -28.78
N LEU A 140 -15.90 -17.99 -28.28
CA LEU A 140 -15.49 -17.03 -27.26
C LEU A 140 -15.04 -17.74 -25.97
N ALA A 141 -15.75 -18.77 -25.53
CA ALA A 141 -15.35 -19.58 -24.38
C ALA A 141 -14.03 -20.33 -24.63
N SER A 142 -13.86 -20.93 -25.82
CA SER A 142 -12.62 -21.63 -26.19
C SER A 142 -11.43 -20.68 -26.26
N LEU A 143 -11.61 -19.48 -26.83
CA LEU A 143 -10.56 -18.46 -26.90
C LEU A 143 -10.22 -17.89 -25.51
N ALA A 144 -11.19 -17.79 -24.61
CA ALA A 144 -10.93 -17.39 -23.23
C ALA A 144 -10.08 -18.42 -22.49
N ALA A 145 -10.38 -19.71 -22.66
CA ALA A 145 -9.55 -20.78 -22.12
C ALA A 145 -8.13 -20.75 -22.70
N LEU A 146 -7.99 -20.52 -24.02
CA LEU A 146 -6.70 -20.34 -24.67
C LEU A 146 -5.93 -19.17 -24.07
N ALA A 147 -6.55 -17.99 -23.94
CA ALA A 147 -5.93 -16.80 -23.37
C ALA A 147 -5.37 -17.06 -21.96
N VAL A 148 -6.14 -17.75 -21.10
CA VAL A 148 -5.68 -18.12 -19.74
C VAL A 148 -4.51 -19.09 -19.79
N SER A 149 -4.58 -20.12 -20.63
CA SER A 149 -3.51 -21.13 -20.77
C SER A 149 -2.20 -20.54 -21.30
N ALA A 150 -2.29 -19.61 -22.25
CA ALA A 150 -1.16 -18.94 -22.88
C ALA A 150 -0.69 -17.70 -22.11
N LYS A 151 -1.40 -17.31 -21.04
CA LYS A 151 -1.19 -16.05 -20.29
C LYS A 151 -1.22 -14.81 -21.20
N ASP A 152 -2.03 -14.85 -22.26
CA ASP A 152 -2.18 -13.76 -23.22
C ASP A 152 -3.18 -12.72 -22.70
N LYS A 153 -2.65 -11.74 -21.97
CA LYS A 153 -3.43 -10.65 -21.38
C LYS A 153 -4.13 -9.80 -22.44
N GLU A 154 -3.53 -9.60 -23.60
CA GLU A 154 -4.07 -8.76 -24.67
C GLU A 154 -5.29 -9.43 -25.35
N LEU A 155 -5.20 -10.73 -25.65
CA LEU A 155 -6.35 -11.52 -26.10
C LEU A 155 -7.46 -11.53 -25.04
N GLY A 156 -7.08 -11.74 -23.77
CA GLY A 156 -8.02 -11.67 -22.65
C GLY A 156 -8.76 -10.32 -22.55
N ALA A 157 -8.06 -9.20 -22.76
CA ALA A 157 -8.64 -7.87 -22.75
C ALA A 157 -9.68 -7.67 -23.87
N VAL A 158 -9.39 -8.19 -25.06
CA VAL A 158 -10.30 -8.15 -26.21
C VAL A 158 -11.56 -8.99 -25.93
N LEU A 159 -11.40 -10.20 -25.42
CA LEU A 159 -12.51 -11.10 -25.09
C LEU A 159 -13.39 -10.54 -23.96
N ALA A 160 -12.78 -9.97 -22.92
CA ALA A 160 -13.51 -9.30 -21.83
C ALA A 160 -14.34 -8.12 -22.35
N ALA A 161 -13.79 -7.32 -23.28
CA ALA A 161 -14.52 -6.22 -23.90
C ALA A 161 -15.68 -6.72 -24.79
N ARG A 162 -15.47 -7.80 -25.56
CA ARG A 162 -16.50 -8.40 -26.42
C ARG A 162 -17.67 -8.94 -25.60
N VAL A 163 -17.39 -9.72 -24.56
CA VAL A 163 -18.40 -10.29 -23.67
C VAL A 163 -19.09 -9.21 -22.82
N GLY A 164 -18.40 -8.11 -22.52
CA GLY A 164 -19.00 -6.94 -21.87
C GLY A 164 -20.21 -6.36 -22.62
N ARG A 165 -20.26 -6.50 -23.96
CA ARG A 165 -21.37 -6.05 -24.82
C ARG A 165 -22.55 -7.03 -24.84
N ILE A 166 -22.36 -8.25 -24.37
CA ILE A 166 -23.40 -9.29 -24.34
C ILE A 166 -24.22 -9.14 -23.03
N PRO A 167 -25.56 -9.27 -23.09
CA PRO A 167 -26.40 -9.29 -21.89
C PRO A 167 -25.92 -10.31 -20.86
N HIS A 168 -25.94 -9.95 -19.58
CA HIS A 168 -25.32 -10.76 -18.52
C HIS A 168 -25.79 -12.24 -18.51
N ALA A 169 -27.06 -12.50 -18.79
CA ALA A 169 -27.66 -13.84 -18.78
C ALA A 169 -27.18 -14.74 -19.93
N SER A 170 -26.67 -14.15 -21.02
CA SER A 170 -26.24 -14.89 -22.22
C SER A 170 -24.72 -14.83 -22.42
N ARG A 171 -23.96 -14.47 -21.38
CA ARG A 171 -22.49 -14.41 -21.48
C ARG A 171 -21.91 -15.83 -21.44
N PRO A 172 -21.02 -16.20 -22.37
CA PRO A 172 -20.39 -17.52 -22.37
C PRO A 172 -19.44 -17.75 -21.19
N PHE A 173 -18.90 -16.67 -20.60
CA PHE A 173 -18.06 -16.70 -19.40
C PHE A 173 -18.12 -15.36 -18.65
N SER A 174 -17.59 -15.33 -17.43
CA SER A 174 -17.48 -14.10 -16.63
C SER A 174 -16.23 -13.30 -17.00
N PRO A 175 -16.35 -12.02 -17.43
CA PRO A 175 -15.18 -11.16 -17.66
C PRO A 175 -14.35 -10.94 -16.39
N HIS A 176 -14.97 -11.00 -15.22
CA HIS A 176 -14.28 -10.87 -13.93
C HIS A 176 -13.40 -12.08 -13.63
N GLU A 177 -13.90 -13.29 -13.90
CA GLU A 177 -13.14 -14.53 -13.70
C GLU A 177 -11.97 -14.62 -14.67
N LEU A 178 -12.20 -14.30 -15.95
CA LEU A 178 -11.13 -14.21 -16.95
C LEU A 178 -10.03 -13.23 -16.52
N ALA A 179 -10.42 -12.05 -16.02
CA ALA A 179 -9.46 -11.06 -15.57
C ALA A 179 -8.72 -11.47 -14.29
N ASP A 180 -9.39 -12.13 -13.34
CA ASP A 180 -8.72 -12.64 -12.14
C ASP A 180 -7.67 -13.72 -12.47
N LEU A 181 -7.96 -14.61 -13.43
CA LEU A 181 -7.02 -15.65 -13.87
C LEU A 181 -5.79 -15.11 -14.63
N LEU A 182 -5.91 -13.93 -15.25
CA LEU A 182 -4.85 -13.30 -16.05
C LEU A 182 -4.05 -12.24 -15.30
N VAL A 183 -4.72 -11.40 -14.50
CA VAL A 183 -4.13 -10.24 -13.82
C VAL A 183 -4.57 -10.13 -12.35
N GLY A 184 -5.16 -11.16 -11.77
CA GLY A 184 -5.57 -11.17 -10.37
C GLY A 184 -4.39 -11.02 -9.40
N ASP A 185 -3.25 -11.60 -9.73
CA ASP A 185 -2.01 -11.47 -8.97
C ASP A 185 -1.50 -10.01 -8.94
N GLU A 186 -1.49 -9.36 -10.10
CA GLU A 186 -1.12 -7.94 -10.24
C GLU A 186 -2.10 -7.03 -9.47
N TYR A 187 -3.41 -7.32 -9.58
CA TYR A 187 -4.43 -6.62 -8.79
C TYR A 187 -4.19 -6.76 -7.28
N ARG A 188 -3.97 -7.98 -6.79
CA ARG A 188 -3.70 -8.25 -5.37
C ARG A 188 -2.42 -7.57 -4.90
N ALA A 189 -1.36 -7.60 -5.71
CA ALA A 189 -0.09 -6.93 -5.42
C ALA A 189 -0.27 -5.41 -5.29
N VAL A 190 -1.03 -4.79 -6.19
CA VAL A 190 -1.37 -3.35 -6.11
C VAL A 190 -2.16 -3.03 -4.85
N GLN A 191 -3.21 -3.81 -4.53
CA GLN A 191 -3.98 -3.57 -3.31
C GLN A 191 -3.11 -3.74 -2.05
N ALA A 192 -2.26 -4.77 -2.02
CA ALA A 192 -1.35 -5.01 -0.90
C ALA A 192 -0.36 -3.86 -0.71
N ALA A 193 0.20 -3.32 -1.79
CA ALA A 193 1.10 -2.17 -1.74
C ALA A 193 0.41 -0.92 -1.18
N VAL A 194 -0.81 -0.61 -1.64
CA VAL A 194 -1.60 0.52 -1.12
C VAL A 194 -1.87 0.35 0.39
N MET A 195 -2.26 -0.85 0.81
CA MET A 195 -2.50 -1.17 2.22
C MET A 195 -1.23 -1.06 3.05
N GLU A 196 -0.09 -1.49 2.53
CA GLU A 196 1.19 -1.44 3.25
C GLU A 196 1.66 0.00 3.49
N VAL A 197 1.55 0.87 2.49
CA VAL A 197 1.89 2.29 2.67
C VAL A 197 0.98 2.93 3.73
N ALA A 198 -0.32 2.61 3.72
CA ALA A 198 -1.25 3.08 4.74
C ALA A 198 -0.90 2.55 6.14
N GLU A 199 -0.52 1.27 6.25
CA GLU A 199 -0.06 0.62 7.47
C GLU A 199 1.19 1.33 8.04
N ILE A 200 2.20 1.59 7.20
CA ILE A 200 3.45 2.26 7.58
C ILE A 200 3.17 3.68 8.09
N ALA A 201 2.36 4.46 7.36
CA ALA A 201 2.00 5.81 7.76
C ALA A 201 1.25 5.82 9.10
N GLN A 202 0.27 4.93 9.30
CA GLN A 202 -0.50 4.85 10.53
C GLN A 202 0.36 4.40 11.72
N ARG A 203 1.29 3.46 11.50
CA ARG A 203 2.27 3.04 12.52
C ARG A 203 3.16 4.22 12.93
N ALA A 204 3.73 4.94 11.98
CA ALA A 204 4.57 6.11 12.27
C ALA A 204 3.82 7.18 13.08
N MET A 205 2.55 7.47 12.75
CA MET A 205 1.71 8.39 13.53
C MET A 205 1.46 7.90 14.97
N ASN A 206 1.25 6.59 15.15
CA ASN A 206 1.06 6.01 16.48
C ASN A 206 2.35 6.07 17.32
N ASP A 207 3.49 5.77 16.70
CA ASP A 207 4.80 5.80 17.35
C ASP A 207 5.20 7.22 17.76
N ASP A 208 4.99 8.21 16.88
CA ASP A 208 5.23 9.62 17.19
C ASP A 208 4.32 10.11 18.34
N ARG A 209 3.03 9.76 18.31
CA ARG A 209 2.11 10.09 19.41
C ARG A 209 2.52 9.45 20.72
N ALA A 210 3.01 8.21 20.68
CA ALA A 210 3.51 7.51 21.86
C ALA A 210 4.78 8.19 22.41
N PHE A 211 5.68 8.63 21.53
CA PHE A 211 6.83 9.43 21.92
C PHE A 211 6.40 10.75 22.56
N ASP A 212 5.45 11.46 21.96
CA ASP A 212 5.01 12.79 22.39
C ASP A 212 4.24 12.80 23.71
N THR A 213 3.46 11.77 23.98
CA THR A 213 2.63 11.66 25.19
C THR A 213 3.29 10.81 26.28
N GLY A 214 4.33 10.03 25.93
CA GLY A 214 4.95 9.05 26.82
C GLY A 214 4.05 7.85 27.13
N ARG A 215 2.92 7.69 26.43
CA ARG A 215 1.94 6.61 26.66
C ARG A 215 1.80 5.75 25.42
N ALA A 216 1.78 4.44 25.60
CA ALA A 216 1.53 3.50 24.52
C ALA A 216 0.11 3.68 23.96
N ASN A 217 -0.04 3.64 22.64
CA ASN A 217 -1.33 3.69 21.96
C ASN A 217 -1.84 2.28 21.64
N GLY A 218 -2.39 1.58 22.64
CA GLY A 218 -2.84 0.20 22.49
C GLY A 218 -3.92 0.00 21.41
N ALA A 219 -4.90 0.90 21.34
CA ALA A 219 -5.94 0.85 20.30
C ALA A 219 -5.36 1.06 18.89
N GLY A 220 -4.40 1.99 18.75
CA GLY A 220 -3.70 2.21 17.49
C GLY A 220 -2.86 1.01 17.05
N ALA A 221 -2.18 0.35 18.00
CA ALA A 221 -1.42 -0.86 17.74
C ALA A 221 -2.30 -2.00 17.23
N ILE A 222 -3.49 -2.19 17.84
CA ILE A 222 -4.48 -3.17 17.35
C ILE A 222 -4.95 -2.81 15.95
N GLY A 223 -5.26 -1.54 15.68
CA GLY A 223 -5.67 -1.08 14.35
C GLY A 223 -4.64 -1.38 13.26
N VAL A 224 -3.35 -1.12 13.53
CA VAL A 224 -2.25 -1.44 12.63
C VAL A 224 -2.10 -2.95 12.44
N ALA A 225 -2.27 -3.76 13.50
CA ALA A 225 -2.23 -5.21 13.40
C ALA A 225 -3.38 -5.77 12.54
N LEU A 226 -4.57 -5.19 12.64
CA LEU A 226 -5.71 -5.54 11.78
C LEU A 226 -5.43 -5.19 10.31
N MET A 227 -4.87 -4.01 10.03
CA MET A 227 -4.45 -3.64 8.67
C MET A 227 -3.43 -4.62 8.09
N ALA A 228 -2.43 -5.00 8.88
CA ALA A 228 -1.42 -5.97 8.47
C ALA A 228 -2.04 -7.36 8.20
N ARG A 229 -2.96 -7.81 9.07
CA ARG A 229 -3.70 -9.07 8.88
C ARG A 229 -4.51 -9.05 7.59
N ASP A 230 -5.27 -7.98 7.36
CA ASP A 230 -6.13 -7.86 6.19
C ASP A 230 -5.29 -7.79 4.90
N ARG A 231 -4.11 -7.17 4.94
CA ARG A 231 -3.15 -7.19 3.83
C ARG A 231 -2.60 -8.59 3.57
N LEU A 232 -2.18 -9.30 4.62
CA LEU A 232 -1.66 -10.67 4.50
C LEU A 232 -2.74 -11.65 3.99
N ALA A 233 -4.00 -11.42 4.33
CA ALA A 233 -5.13 -12.21 3.84
C ALA A 233 -5.28 -12.14 2.30
N LEU A 234 -4.77 -11.08 1.65
CA LEU A 234 -4.77 -11.01 0.18
C LEU A 234 -3.86 -12.05 -0.47
N SER A 235 -2.90 -12.65 0.26
CA SER A 235 -1.92 -13.60 -0.30
C SER A 235 -1.27 -13.07 -1.58
N ALA A 236 -0.96 -11.77 -1.60
CA ALA A 236 -0.50 -11.07 -2.79
C ALA A 236 0.97 -11.39 -3.07
N PRO A 237 1.35 -11.63 -4.34
CA PRO A 237 2.75 -11.64 -4.73
C PRO A 237 3.35 -10.24 -4.68
N GLU A 238 4.67 -10.14 -4.85
CA GLU A 238 5.34 -8.84 -5.01
C GLU A 238 4.84 -8.12 -6.27
N LEU A 239 4.92 -6.77 -6.26
CA LEU A 239 4.54 -5.97 -7.43
C LEU A 239 5.37 -6.40 -8.65
N PRO A 240 4.75 -6.80 -9.76
CA PRO A 240 5.46 -7.34 -10.93
C PRO A 240 6.32 -6.25 -11.59
N GLU A 241 7.60 -6.51 -11.83
CA GLU A 241 8.43 -5.60 -12.62
C GLU A 241 7.76 -5.39 -13.98
N GLU A 242 7.47 -4.13 -14.32
CA GLU A 242 6.96 -3.84 -15.66
C GLU A 242 8.08 -4.24 -16.63
N PRO A 243 7.77 -5.01 -17.70
CA PRO A 243 8.78 -5.29 -18.71
C PRO A 243 9.29 -3.94 -19.20
N THR A 244 10.59 -3.70 -19.04
CA THR A 244 11.25 -2.62 -19.75
C THR A 244 11.14 -3.00 -21.22
N ASP A 245 10.11 -2.53 -21.91
CA ASP A 245 9.98 -2.62 -23.35
C ASP A 245 11.19 -1.83 -23.93
N LYS A 246 12.32 -2.52 -24.05
CA LYS A 246 13.42 -2.19 -24.96
C LYS A 246 13.16 -2.93 -26.25
N GLU A 247 12.16 -2.48 -27.01
CA GLU A 247 12.06 -2.73 -28.46
C GLU A 247 11.46 -1.50 -29.13
#